data_AF-A0A7S1C085-F1
#
_entry.id   AF-A0A7S1C085-F1
#
_cell.length_a   1.000
_cell.length_b   1.000
_cell.length_c   1.000
_cell.angle_alpha   90.00
_cell.angle_beta   90.00
_cell.angle_gamma   90.00
#
_symmetry.space_group_name_H-M   'P 1'
#
loop_
_entity.id
_entity.type
_entity.pdbx_description
1 polymer ?
#
loop_
_entity_poly.entity_id
_entity_poly.type
_entity_poly.pdbx_seq_one_letter_code
_entity_poly.pdbx_strand_id
1 'polypeptide(L)'
;MRSLALENKASDGSPSPQTYGSDPNNAATWDFDRIFGCICDEGWGGYDCSLRLCVTGLDPLDTGGPAHECSNHGKCDRLTGKCKCFQNWGSSDGMGSSGTIEDCGFRMPFPYFWTYL
;
A
#
# COMPACT_ATOMS: atom_id res chain seq x y z
N MET A 1 11.32 -25.12 -13.40
CA MET A 1 11.75 -24.10 -12.41
C MET A 1 13.27 -23.83 -12.35
N ARG A 2 14.17 -24.77 -12.71
CA ARG A 2 15.64 -24.53 -12.86
C ARG A 2 16.15 -24.67 -14.30
N SER A 3 15.41 -25.40 -15.14
CA SER A 3 15.80 -25.73 -16.53
C SER A 3 15.90 -24.51 -17.45
N LEU A 4 14.93 -23.59 -17.41
CA LEU A 4 14.92 -22.41 -18.32
C LEU A 4 15.94 -21.32 -17.96
N ALA A 5 16.44 -21.29 -16.71
CA ALA A 5 17.56 -20.43 -16.33
C ALA A 5 18.90 -20.93 -16.90
N LEU A 6 19.02 -22.23 -17.19
CA LEU A 6 20.17 -22.81 -17.86
C LEU A 6 20.14 -22.54 -19.38
N GLU A 7 18.97 -22.28 -19.95
CA GLU A 7 18.79 -21.98 -21.38
C GLU A 7 19.07 -20.50 -21.72
N ASN A 8 19.15 -19.61 -20.72
CA ASN A 8 19.44 -18.18 -20.90
C ASN A 8 20.95 -17.84 -20.94
N LYS A 9 21.82 -18.86 -20.89
CA LYS A 9 23.25 -18.70 -21.16
C LYS A 9 23.53 -19.33 -22.52
N ALA A 10 24.16 -18.56 -23.41
CA ALA A 10 24.82 -19.17 -24.56
C ALA A 10 25.88 -20.15 -24.05
N SER A 11 26.24 -21.15 -24.87
CA SER A 11 27.21 -22.20 -24.53
C SER A 11 28.61 -21.69 -24.14
N ASP A 12 28.87 -20.39 -24.32
CA ASP A 12 30.07 -19.64 -23.94
C ASP A 12 29.94 -18.91 -22.58
N GLY A 13 28.79 -19.00 -21.90
CA GLY A 13 28.52 -18.30 -20.65
C GLY A 13 28.13 -16.84 -20.80
N SER A 14 28.05 -16.33 -22.05
CA SER A 14 27.61 -14.97 -22.37
C SER A 14 26.12 -14.80 -22.05
N PRO A 15 25.70 -13.63 -21.48
CA PRO A 15 24.29 -13.34 -21.31
C PRO A 15 23.57 -13.34 -22.66
N SER A 16 22.40 -13.98 -22.73
CA SER A 16 21.56 -13.95 -23.92
C SER A 16 21.20 -12.50 -24.29
N PRO A 17 20.86 -12.20 -25.57
CA PRO A 17 20.44 -10.85 -25.98
C PRO A 17 19.16 -10.36 -25.27
N GLN A 18 18.44 -11.27 -24.62
CA GLN A 18 17.28 -10.97 -23.78
C GLN A 18 17.79 -10.30 -22.50
N THR A 19 18.00 -8.98 -22.58
CA THR A 19 18.42 -8.19 -21.43
C THR A 19 17.24 -8.11 -20.46
N TYR A 20 17.47 -8.53 -19.21
CA TYR A 20 16.48 -8.44 -18.15
C TYR A 20 15.94 -7.00 -18.05
N GLY A 21 14.61 -6.84 -18.12
CA GLY A 21 13.94 -5.53 -18.03
C GLY A 21 13.74 -4.75 -19.34
N SER A 22 14.14 -5.29 -20.51
CA SER A 22 13.82 -4.66 -21.81
C SER A 22 12.36 -4.83 -22.23
N ASP A 23 11.79 -6.01 -21.97
CA ASP A 23 10.36 -6.30 -22.11
C ASP A 23 9.78 -6.59 -20.72
N PRO A 24 9.06 -5.63 -20.11
CA PRO A 24 8.39 -5.84 -18.83
C PRO A 24 7.42 -7.03 -18.94
N ASN A 25 7.46 -7.96 -17.98
CA ASN A 25 6.60 -9.16 -17.92
C ASN A 25 6.77 -10.15 -19.09
N ASN A 26 7.98 -10.33 -19.61
CA ASN A 26 8.25 -11.39 -20.60
C ASN A 26 8.25 -12.78 -19.94
N ALA A 27 7.33 -13.65 -20.36
CA ALA A 27 7.16 -15.02 -19.86
C ALA A 27 8.37 -15.96 -20.07
N ALA A 28 9.30 -15.59 -20.95
CA ALA A 28 10.53 -16.35 -21.18
C ALA A 28 11.62 -16.08 -20.12
N THR A 29 11.42 -15.12 -19.21
CA THR A 29 12.35 -14.84 -18.11
C THR A 29 12.21 -15.88 -16.99
N TRP A 30 13.34 -16.26 -16.38
CA TRP A 30 13.41 -17.38 -15.41
C TRP A 30 12.63 -17.12 -14.11
N ASP A 31 12.29 -15.87 -13.86
CA ASP A 31 11.63 -15.33 -12.69
C ASP A 31 10.25 -14.71 -13.00
N PHE A 32 9.72 -14.92 -14.21
CA PHE A 32 8.40 -14.43 -14.59
C PHE A 32 7.29 -14.83 -13.59
N ASP A 33 7.32 -16.08 -13.11
CA ASP A 33 6.38 -16.58 -12.11
C ASP A 33 6.88 -16.40 -10.65
N ARG A 34 7.87 -15.53 -10.44
CA ARG A 34 8.44 -15.24 -9.10
C ARG A 34 8.14 -13.81 -8.71
N ILE A 35 7.45 -13.65 -7.59
CA ILE A 35 7.24 -12.34 -6.96
C ILE A 35 8.38 -12.12 -5.97
N PHE A 36 9.16 -11.07 -6.19
CA PHE A 36 10.16 -10.62 -5.23
C PHE A 36 9.60 -9.44 -4.43
N GLY A 37 9.97 -9.36 -3.16
CA GLY A 37 9.60 -8.27 -2.27
C GLY A 37 10.62 -8.13 -1.14
N CYS A 38 10.70 -6.94 -0.57
CA CYS A 38 11.55 -6.64 0.57
C CYS A 38 10.79 -6.82 1.89
N ILE A 39 11.49 -7.25 2.95
CA ILE A 39 10.98 -7.12 4.31
C ILE A 39 11.23 -5.66 4.71
N CYS A 40 10.15 -4.92 4.94
CA CYS A 40 10.23 -3.51 5.26
C CYS A 40 10.32 -3.27 6.77
N ASP A 41 10.99 -2.17 7.12
CA ASP A 41 10.95 -1.64 8.48
C ASP A 41 9.53 -1.17 8.85
N GLU A 42 9.27 -1.06 10.15
CA GLU A 42 7.96 -0.64 10.67
C GLU A 42 7.52 0.70 10.07
N GLY A 43 6.26 0.76 9.62
CA GLY A 43 5.68 1.94 8.98
C GLY A 43 6.07 2.15 7.51
N TRP A 44 6.82 1.22 6.91
CA TRP A 44 7.17 1.23 5.49
C TRP A 44 6.62 -0.01 4.77
N GLY A 45 6.38 0.15 3.46
CA GLY A 45 5.79 -0.88 2.61
C GLY A 45 5.99 -0.57 1.13
N GLY A 46 5.28 -1.33 0.30
CA GLY A 46 5.48 -1.31 -1.15
C GLY A 46 6.49 -2.36 -1.60
N TYR A 47 6.74 -2.42 -2.90
CA TYR A 47 7.60 -3.44 -3.50
C TYR A 47 9.08 -3.26 -3.13
N ASP A 48 9.50 -2.01 -2.93
CA ASP A 48 10.87 -1.58 -2.61
C ASP A 48 10.98 -0.89 -1.24
N CYS A 49 9.97 -1.01 -0.38
CA CYS A 49 9.88 -0.33 0.92
C CYS A 49 9.98 1.21 0.86
N SER A 50 9.79 1.83 -0.31
CA SER A 50 9.88 3.29 -0.46
C SER A 50 8.59 4.03 -0.05
N LEU A 51 7.52 3.30 0.24
CA LEU A 51 6.20 3.87 0.54
C LEU A 51 5.93 3.82 2.04
N ARG A 52 5.34 4.89 2.59
CA ARG A 52 4.82 4.89 3.96
C ARG A 52 3.52 4.10 4.04
N LEU A 53 3.38 3.33 5.12
CA LEU A 53 2.11 2.75 5.54
C LEU A 53 1.34 3.79 6.36
N CYS A 54 0.03 3.87 6.14
CA CYS A 54 -0.82 4.71 6.97
C CYS A 54 -1.40 3.92 8.14
N VAL A 55 -1.90 4.67 9.12
CA VAL A 55 -2.60 4.10 10.27
C VAL A 55 -3.80 3.30 9.79
N THR A 56 -3.97 2.12 10.36
CA THR A 56 -5.15 1.28 10.18
C THR A 56 -6.07 1.44 11.37
N GLY A 57 -7.37 1.53 11.12
CA GLY A 57 -8.40 1.62 12.15
C GLY A 57 -9.62 0.79 11.78
N LEU A 58 -10.50 0.57 12.76
CA LEU A 58 -11.78 -0.10 12.52
C LEU A 58 -12.69 0.84 11.73
N ASP A 59 -13.46 0.25 10.82
CA ASP A 59 -14.53 0.97 10.13
C ASP A 59 -15.76 1.06 11.06
N PRO A 60 -16.24 2.26 11.45
CA PRO A 60 -17.43 2.39 12.29
C PRO A 60 -18.72 1.86 11.66
N LEU A 61 -18.75 1.67 10.34
CA LEU A 61 -19.87 1.07 9.60
C LEU A 61 -19.75 -0.45 9.49
N ASP A 62 -18.57 -1.02 9.77
CA ASP A 62 -18.31 -2.46 9.84
C ASP A 62 -17.65 -2.81 11.19
N THR A 63 -18.43 -2.68 12.26
CA THR A 63 -17.98 -2.81 13.67
C THR A 63 -17.50 -4.22 14.06
N GLY A 64 -17.60 -5.21 13.16
CA GLY A 64 -17.02 -6.55 13.32
C GLY A 64 -15.99 -6.92 12.25
N GLY A 65 -15.67 -5.99 11.35
CA GLY A 65 -14.74 -6.18 10.26
C GLY A 65 -13.28 -6.07 10.67
N PRO A 66 -12.35 -6.41 9.76
CA PRO A 66 -10.93 -6.18 9.98
C PRO A 66 -10.60 -4.68 10.00
N ALA A 67 -9.49 -4.31 10.64
CA ALA A 67 -8.98 -2.95 10.55
C ALA A 67 -8.51 -2.64 9.12
N HIS A 68 -8.86 -1.46 8.62
CA HIS A 68 -8.56 -1.00 7.28
C HIS A 68 -7.67 0.24 7.30
N GLU A 69 -6.86 0.42 6.26
CA GLU A 69 -6.05 1.62 6.08
C GLU A 69 -6.96 2.85 6.03
N CYS A 70 -6.66 3.86 6.86
CA CYS A 70 -7.49 5.04 7.02
C CYS A 70 -8.97 4.72 7.29
N SER A 71 -9.22 3.61 8.02
CA SER A 71 -10.54 3.13 8.41
C SER A 71 -11.54 3.04 7.25
N ASN A 72 -11.05 2.78 6.01
CA ASN A 72 -11.79 2.83 4.74
C ASN A 72 -12.43 4.20 4.37
N HIS A 73 -12.13 5.23 5.14
CA HIS A 73 -12.76 6.55 5.04
C HIS A 73 -11.76 7.66 4.69
N GLY A 74 -10.62 7.29 4.11
CA GLY A 74 -9.63 8.23 3.59
C GLY A 74 -8.69 7.61 2.56
N LYS A 75 -7.86 8.46 1.97
CA LYS A 75 -6.74 8.04 1.11
C LYS A 75 -5.42 8.18 1.85
N CYS A 76 -4.62 7.13 1.85
CA CYS A 76 -3.27 7.18 2.39
C CYS A 76 -2.33 8.00 1.50
N ASP A 77 -1.69 9.02 2.07
CA ASP A 77 -0.58 9.72 1.45
C ASP A 77 0.71 8.93 1.68
N ARG A 78 1.15 8.17 0.67
CA ARG A 78 2.31 7.27 0.74
C ARG A 78 3.66 7.96 0.97
N LEU A 79 3.74 9.28 0.81
CA LEU A 79 4.98 10.02 1.10
C LEU A 79 5.09 10.38 2.58
N THR A 80 3.96 10.65 3.23
CA THR A 80 3.92 11.14 4.61
C THR A 80 3.41 10.11 5.62
N GLY A 81 2.70 9.07 5.16
CA GLY A 81 2.03 8.10 6.02
C GLY A 81 0.76 8.65 6.69
N LYS A 82 0.23 9.78 6.21
CA LYS A 82 -0.95 10.44 6.76
C LYS A 82 -2.21 10.12 5.96
N CYS A 83 -3.33 9.96 6.66
CA CYS A 83 -4.63 9.76 6.03
C CYS A 83 -5.28 11.09 5.65
N LYS A 84 -5.62 11.23 4.36
CA LYS A 84 -6.47 12.31 3.85
C LYS A 84 -7.93 11.83 3.89
N CYS A 85 -8.66 12.25 4.92
CA CYS A 85 -10.03 11.81 5.15
C CYS A 85 -11.02 12.31 4.08
N PHE A 86 -12.02 11.50 3.78
CA PHE A 86 -13.16 11.90 2.98
C PHE A 86 -14.08 12.85 3.75
N GLN A 87 -15.04 13.45 3.05
CA GLN A 87 -15.96 14.40 3.65
C GLN A 87 -16.73 13.77 4.82
N ASN A 88 -16.83 14.50 5.94
CA ASN A 88 -17.47 14.08 7.20
C ASN A 88 -16.74 12.96 7.96
N TRP A 89 -15.48 12.70 7.64
CA TRP A 89 -14.62 11.76 8.38
C TRP A 89 -13.41 12.47 8.94
N GLY A 90 -13.00 12.08 10.15
CA GLY A 90 -11.90 12.70 10.87
C GLY A 90 -11.22 11.74 11.82
N SER A 91 -10.21 12.25 12.52
CA SER A 91 -9.41 11.48 13.47
C SER A 91 -10.24 10.86 14.58
N SER A 92 -9.96 9.59 14.89
CA SER A 92 -10.68 8.82 15.90
C SER A 92 -9.84 8.60 17.16
N ASP A 93 -10.49 8.09 18.20
CA ASP A 93 -9.85 7.56 19.41
C ASP A 93 -9.73 6.03 19.38
N GLY A 94 -10.11 5.37 18.27
CA GLY A 94 -10.18 3.92 18.15
C GLY A 94 -11.38 3.28 18.89
N MET A 95 -12.22 4.08 19.55
CA MET A 95 -13.41 3.64 20.30
C MET A 95 -14.71 4.24 19.71
N GLY A 96 -14.65 4.77 18.49
CA GLY A 96 -15.80 5.33 17.76
C GLY A 96 -16.10 6.80 18.09
N SER A 97 -15.23 7.49 18.82
CA SER A 97 -15.33 8.93 19.08
C SER A 97 -14.19 9.70 18.43
N SER A 98 -14.28 11.03 18.47
CA SER A 98 -13.20 11.89 17.98
C SER A 98 -11.96 11.74 18.85
N GLY A 99 -10.80 11.64 18.23
CA GLY A 99 -9.54 11.50 18.94
C GLY A 99 -8.33 11.96 18.13
N THR A 100 -7.15 11.56 18.56
CA THR A 100 -5.86 11.99 18.00
C THR A 100 -5.31 11.03 16.94
N ILE A 101 -5.93 9.87 16.76
CA ILE A 101 -5.51 8.88 15.77
C ILE A 101 -5.94 9.40 14.40
N GLU A 102 -4.96 9.72 13.54
CA GLU A 102 -5.19 10.22 12.17
C GLU A 102 -5.61 9.07 11.22
N ASP A 103 -6.66 8.33 11.56
CA ASP A 103 -7.16 7.14 10.85
C ASP A 103 -8.46 7.38 10.08
N CYS A 104 -9.07 8.57 10.16
CA CYS A 104 -10.39 8.83 9.56
C CYS A 104 -11.52 7.95 10.11
N GLY A 105 -11.36 7.37 11.31
CA GLY A 105 -12.32 6.45 11.93
C GLY A 105 -13.44 7.14 12.72
N PHE A 106 -13.54 8.48 12.70
CA PHE A 106 -14.62 9.21 13.37
C PHE A 106 -15.53 9.92 12.37
N ARG A 107 -16.83 9.63 12.45
CA ARG A 107 -17.85 10.32 11.64
C ARG A 107 -18.17 11.68 12.27
N MET A 108 -17.68 12.74 11.63
CA MET A 108 -17.90 14.11 12.10
C MET A 108 -19.38 14.50 11.97
N PRO A 109 -19.99 15.10 13.01
CA PRO A 109 -21.36 15.60 12.95
C PRO A 109 -21.41 16.91 12.13
N PHE A 110 -21.87 16.80 10.88
CA PHE A 110 -22.22 17.88 9.92
C PHE A 110 -21.08 18.76 9.37
N PRO A 111 -21.24 19.33 8.15
CA PRO A 111 -20.11 19.83 7.37
C PRO A 111 -19.64 21.18 7.91
N TYR A 112 -18.36 21.27 8.26
CA TYR A 112 -17.65 22.51 8.62
C TYR A 112 -17.49 23.48 7.42
N PHE A 113 -18.52 23.63 6.58
CA PHE A 113 -18.51 24.49 5.38
C PHE A 113 -19.29 25.81 5.55
N TRP A 114 -19.86 26.11 6.73
CA TRP A 114 -20.75 27.26 6.93
C TRP A 114 -20.47 28.09 8.20
N THR A 115 -19.21 28.20 8.65
CA THR A 115 -18.85 29.20 9.67
C THR A 115 -17.88 30.28 9.16
N TYR A 116 -17.62 30.32 7.86
CA TYR A 116 -16.79 31.35 7.20
C TYR A 116 -17.43 31.89 5.91
N LEU A 117 -18.75 32.07 5.88
CA LEU A 117 -19.46 32.98 4.96
C LEU A 117 -20.74 33.48 5.63
#